data_AF-A0A9W6MZY7-F1
#
_entry.id   AF-A0A9W6MZY7-F1
#
_cell.length_a   1.000
_cell.length_b   1.000
_cell.length_c   1.000
_cell.angle_alpha   90.00
_cell.angle_beta   90.00
_cell.angle_gamma   90.00
#
_symmetry.space_group_name_H-M   'P 1'
#
loop_
_entity.id
_entity.type
_entity.pdbx_description
1 polymer ?
#
loop_
_entity_poly.entity_id
_entity_poly.type
_entity_poly.pdbx_seq_one_letter_code
_entity_poly.pdbx_strand_id
1 'polypeptide(L)' 'MQTTSNTALLRLASVLTGTLFLVGCVTTTAGEGTTGKAVCRSFRPITWSAQDTDETIAQVKAHNAVWREICGAGR' A
#
# COMPACT_ATOMS: atom_id res chain seq x y z
N MET A 1 18.81 -39.30 26.73
CA MET A 1 17.65 -38.38 26.70
C MET A 1 18.15 -36.96 26.45
N GLN A 2 18.26 -36.51 25.19
CA GLN A 2 18.71 -35.13 24.89
C GLN A 2 18.32 -34.62 23.49
N THR A 3 17.83 -35.49 22.60
CA THR A 3 17.50 -35.14 21.21
C THR A 3 16.12 -34.50 21.04
N THR A 4 15.17 -34.73 21.96
CA THR A 4 13.78 -34.24 21.85
C THR A 4 13.63 -32.74 22.09
N SER A 5 14.49 -32.14 22.93
CA SER A 5 14.44 -30.70 23.25
C SER A 5 14.83 -29.84 22.05
N ASN A 6 15.88 -30.23 21.32
CA ASN A 6 16.36 -29.50 20.16
C ASN A 6 15.37 -29.58 18.99
N THR A 7 14.72 -30.72 18.76
CA THR A 7 13.70 -30.85 17.70
C THR A 7 12.45 -30.02 18.00
N ALA A 8 12.04 -29.92 19.27
CA ALA A 8 10.93 -29.06 19.67
C ALA A 8 11.26 -27.57 19.45
N LEU A 9 12.46 -27.13 19.84
CA LEU A 9 12.94 -25.77 19.64
C LEU A 9 13.06 -25.42 18.14
N LEU A 10 13.58 -26.33 17.30
CA LEU A 10 13.64 -26.12 15.85
C LEU A 10 12.24 -25.98 15.23
N ARG A 11 11.27 -26.81 15.64
CA ARG A 11 9.89 -26.71 15.12
C ARG A 11 9.21 -25.40 15.51
N LEU A 12 9.39 -24.97 16.76
CA LEU A 12 8.89 -23.69 17.25
C LEU A 12 9.51 -22.51 16.49
N ALA A 13 10.83 -22.54 16.25
CA ALA A 13 11.52 -21.53 15.47
C ALA A 13 11.00 -21.47 14.02
N SER A 14 10.79 -22.61 13.36
CA SER A 14 10.24 -22.65 12.00
C SER A 14 8.82 -22.08 11.91
N VAL A 15 7.95 -22.37 12.88
CA VAL A 15 6.60 -21.81 12.94
C VAL A 15 6.66 -20.29 13.16
N LEU A 16 7.51 -19.82 14.08
CA LEU A 16 7.65 -18.39 14.39
C LEU A 16 8.21 -17.59 13.21
N THR A 17 9.22 -18.11 12.51
CA THR A 17 9.77 -17.45 11.31
C THR A 17 8.72 -17.38 10.19
N GLY A 18 7.93 -18.45 10.02
CA GLY A 18 6.84 -18.48 9.04
C GLY A 18 5.75 -17.44 9.33
N THR A 19 5.27 -17.36 10.57
CA THR A 19 4.21 -16.41 10.93
C THR A 19 4.66 -14.96 10.83
N LEU A 20 5.92 -14.64 11.20
CA LEU A 20 6.50 -13.31 11.04
C LEU A 20 6.56 -12.86 9.57
N PHE A 21 6.91 -13.77 8.65
CA PHE A 21 6.93 -13.48 7.21
C PHE A 21 5.53 -13.17 6.66
N LEU A 22 4.52 -13.97 7.04
CA LEU A 22 3.13 -13.74 6.60
C LEU A 22 2.56 -12.41 7.12
N VAL A 23 2.86 -12.03 8.37
CA VAL A 23 2.42 -10.75 8.95
C VAL A 23 3.05 -9.57 8.21
N GLY A 24 4.31 -9.67 7.79
CA GLY A 24 4.97 -8.67 6.96
C GLY A 24 4.26 -8.43 5.62
N CYS A 25 3.92 -9.50 4.88
CA CYS A 25 3.21 -9.39 3.60
C CYS A 25 1.82 -8.74 3.73
N VAL A 26 1.06 -9.11 4.77
CA VAL A 26 -0.25 -8.48 5.04
C VAL A 26 -0.07 -7.01 5.37
N THR A 27 0.97 -6.63 6.10
CA THR A 27 1.21 -5.23 6.48
C THR A 27 1.57 -4.36 5.26
N THR A 28 2.30 -4.86 4.27
CA THR A 28 2.54 -4.13 3.01
C THR A 28 1.29 -4.02 2.15
N THR A 29 0.40 -5.02 2.21
CA THR A 29 -0.82 -5.06 1.39
C THR A 29 -1.96 -4.27 2.03
N ALA A 30 -2.06 -4.27 3.37
CA ALA A 30 -3.15 -3.67 4.13
C ALA A 30 -2.75 -2.38 4.86
N GLY A 31 -1.46 -2.19 5.16
CA GLY A 31 -0.94 -1.07 5.96
C GLY A 31 -0.96 0.24 5.19
N GLU A 32 -1.71 1.19 5.73
CA GLU A 32 -1.75 2.63 5.41
C GLU A 32 -2.30 3.05 4.04
N GLY A 33 -2.23 2.20 3.00
CA GLY A 33 -2.63 2.54 1.63
C GLY A 33 -4.04 2.13 1.19
N THR A 34 -4.78 1.32 1.96
CA THR A 34 -6.00 0.64 1.44
C THR A 34 -7.32 1.29 1.82
N THR A 35 -7.32 2.28 2.73
CA THR A 35 -8.54 3.03 2.98
C THR A 35 -8.75 4.04 1.86
N GLY A 36 -9.96 4.10 1.28
CA GLY A 36 -10.27 5.07 0.23
C GLY A 36 -9.86 6.50 0.61
N LYS A 37 -9.99 6.88 1.89
CA LYS A 37 -9.57 8.18 2.41
C LYS A 37 -8.06 8.43 2.35
N ALA A 38 -7.23 7.42 2.61
CA ALA A 38 -5.77 7.54 2.51
C ALA A 38 -5.34 7.68 1.04
N VAL A 39 -5.90 6.85 0.16
CA VAL A 39 -5.67 6.94 -1.30
C VAL A 39 -6.04 8.31 -1.83
N CYS A 40 -7.24 8.81 -1.50
CA CYS A 40 -7.71 10.10 -1.95
C CYS A 40 -6.87 11.27 -1.42
N ARG A 41 -6.22 11.12 -0.25
CA ARG A 41 -5.32 12.14 0.30
C ARG A 41 -3.97 12.15 -0.43
N SER A 42 -3.43 10.97 -0.72
CA SER A 42 -2.15 10.82 -1.41
C SER A 42 -2.22 11.27 -2.87
N PHE A 43 -3.31 10.96 -3.56
CA PHE A 43 -3.52 11.32 -4.97
C PHE A 43 -4.41 12.56 -5.14
N ARG A 44 -4.38 13.50 -4.18
CA ARG A 44 -5.18 14.74 -4.26
C ARG A 44 -4.93 15.48 -5.58
N PRO A 45 -5.89 16.29 -6.06
CA PRO A 45 -5.72 16.99 -7.33
C PRO A 45 -4.44 17.83 -7.36
N ILE A 46 -3.75 17.79 -8.50
CA ILE A 46 -2.51 18.53 -8.74
C ILE A 46 -2.71 19.60 -9.81
N THR A 47 -1.82 20.59 -9.83
CA THR A 47 -1.83 21.71 -10.78
C THR A 47 -0.79 21.52 -11.87
N TRP A 48 -0.99 22.18 -13.00
CA TRP A 48 0.00 22.35 -14.07
C TRP A 48 0.31 23.84 -14.24
N SER A 49 1.40 24.14 -14.93
CA SER A 49 1.90 25.48 -15.23
C SER A 49 1.90 25.74 -16.74
N ALA A 50 2.19 26.99 -17.13
CA ALA A 50 2.37 27.35 -18.53
C ALA A 50 3.68 26.82 -19.14
N GLN A 51 4.58 26.25 -18.33
CA GLN A 51 5.86 25.69 -18.80
C GLN A 51 5.75 24.20 -19.14
N ASP A 52 4.65 23.55 -18.74
CA ASP A 52 4.40 22.15 -19.00
C ASP A 52 3.99 21.91 -20.46
N THR A 53 4.32 20.75 -21.00
CA THR A 53 3.90 20.35 -22.35
C THR A 53 2.41 19.98 -22.37
N ASP A 54 1.82 19.98 -23.56
CA ASP A 54 0.43 19.57 -23.76
C ASP A 54 0.17 18.14 -23.24
N GLU A 55 1.14 17.24 -23.39
CA GLU A 55 1.08 15.88 -22.86
C GLU A 55 1.02 15.86 -21.33
N THR A 56 1.86 16.63 -20.65
CA THR A 56 1.84 16.73 -19.18
C THR A 56 0.51 17.32 -18.71
N ILE A 57 0.01 18.36 -19.37
CA ILE A 57 -1.28 18.98 -19.04
C ILE A 57 -2.42 17.98 -19.21
N ALA A 58 -2.41 17.19 -20.29
CA ALA A 58 -3.40 16.14 -20.53
C ALA A 58 -3.37 15.06 -19.44
N GLN A 59 -2.18 14.63 -19.02
CA GLN A 59 -2.01 13.65 -17.94
C GLN A 59 -2.52 14.18 -16.60
N VAL A 60 -2.21 15.42 -16.25
CA VAL A 60 -2.73 16.04 -15.01
C VAL A 60 -4.25 16.14 -15.03
N LYS A 61 -4.84 16.52 -16.17
CA LYS A 61 -6.31 16.56 -16.33
C LYS A 61 -6.94 15.18 -16.13
N ALA A 62 -6.37 14.14 -16.74
CA ALA A 62 -6.85 12.77 -16.60
C ALA A 62 -6.72 12.27 -15.14
N HIS A 63 -5.57 12.51 -14.51
CA HIS A 63 -5.35 12.20 -13.09
C HIS A 63 -6.41 12.86 -12.19
N ASN A 64 -6.64 14.16 -12.37
CA ASN A 64 -7.63 14.92 -11.59
C ASN A 64 -9.08 14.48 -11.86
N ALA A 65 -9.39 14.01 -13.07
CA ALA A 65 -10.71 13.47 -13.42
C ALA A 65 -10.97 12.15 -12.69
N VAL A 66 -10.02 11.21 -12.74
CA VAL A 66 -10.10 9.92 -12.01
C VAL A 66 -10.22 10.16 -10.50
N TRP A 67 -9.44 11.08 -9.95
CA TRP A 67 -9.58 11.44 -8.54
C TRP A 67 -11.01 11.92 -8.22
N ARG A 68 -11.62 12.75 -9.07
CA ARG A 68 -12.97 13.26 -8.85
C ARG A 68 -14.02 12.14 -8.88
N GLU A 69 -13.88 11.18 -9.77
CA GLU A 69 -14.78 10.02 -9.88
C GLU A 69 -14.67 9.09 -8.66
N ILE A 70 -13.45 8.82 -8.19
CA ILE A 70 -13.21 7.89 -7.08
C ILE A 70 -13.43 8.55 -5.72
N CYS A 71 -13.02 9.81 -5.57
CA CYS A 71 -12.88 10.49 -4.28
C CYS A 71 -13.84 11.68 -4.09
N GLY A 72 -14.56 12.11 -5.14
CA GLY A 72 -15.46 13.25 -5.09
C GLY A 72 -16.77 12.98 -4.34
N ALA A 73 -17.22 11.72 -4.31
CA ALA A 73 -18.38 11.29 -3.55
C ALA A 73 -18.02 11.14 -2.06
N GLY A 74 -18.11 12.24 -1.29
CA GLY A 74 -17.82 12.23 0.15
C GLY A 74 -17.25 13.52 0.73
N ARG A 75 -17.22 14.63 -0.04
CA ARG A 75 -17.15 15.98 0.54
C ARG A 75 -18.53 16.47 0.92
#